data_AF-A0A833QYX9-F1
#
_entry.id   AF-A0A833QYX9-F1
#
_cell.length_a   1.000
_cell.length_b   1.000
_cell.length_c   1.000
_cell.angle_alpha   90.00
_cell.angle_beta   90.00
_cell.angle_gamma   90.00
#
_symmetry.space_group_name_H-M   'P 1'
#
loop_
_entity.id
_entity.type
_entity.pdbx_description
1 polymer ?
#
loop_
_entity_poly.entity_id
_entity_poly.type
_entity_poly.pdbx_seq_one_letter_code
_entity_poly.pdbx_strand_id
1 'polypeptide(L)'
;MGFVLSCWLCLITSFIVNHTCGASASAPSRILSGSGTGSGFRFNENYVVTWGGGHVAYLDGGSEVQLYMDQTSGAGFSSSSSYSSGFFHMRIKLPNKDTAGIVTAYYASFSTLYN
;
A
#
# COMPACT_ATOMS: atom_id res chain seq x y z
N MET A 1 -42.54 27.94 -26.76
CA MET A 1 -41.75 26.70 -26.98
C MET A 1 -40.28 27.05 -26.95
N GLY A 2 -39.47 26.50 -26.04
CA GLY A 2 -38.02 26.72 -26.15
C GLY A 2 -37.11 26.32 -24.98
N PHE A 3 -37.62 26.01 -23.78
CA PHE A 3 -36.76 25.86 -22.59
C PHE A 3 -36.69 24.46 -21.95
N VAL A 4 -37.33 23.44 -22.54
CA VAL A 4 -37.35 22.07 -21.96
C VAL A 4 -36.37 21.11 -22.65
N LEU A 5 -35.79 21.49 -23.80
CA LEU A 5 -34.87 20.65 -24.57
C LEU A 5 -33.38 20.87 -24.23
N SER A 6 -33.06 21.81 -23.33
CA SER A 6 -31.67 22.10 -22.93
C SER A 6 -31.15 21.18 -21.83
N CYS A 7 -32.02 20.56 -21.02
CA CYS A 7 -31.59 19.67 -19.93
C CYS A 7 -31.28 18.24 -20.39
N TRP A 8 -31.80 17.81 -21.54
CA TRP A 8 -31.56 16.45 -22.04
C TRP A 8 -30.20 16.30 -22.74
N LEU A 9 -29.58 17.40 -23.17
CA LEU A 9 -28.28 17.36 -23.83
C LEU A 9 -27.09 17.36 -22.85
N CYS A 10 -27.27 17.77 -21.59
CA CYS A 10 -26.21 17.73 -20.57
C CYS A 10 -25.89 16.32 -20.05
N LEU A 11 -26.82 15.37 -20.20
CA LEU A 11 -26.59 13.99 -19.75
C LEU A 11 -25.74 13.18 -20.74
N ILE A 12 -25.70 13.55 -22.02
CA ILE A 12 -24.92 12.81 -23.03
C ILE A 12 -23.45 13.27 -23.03
N THR A 13 -23.15 14.54 -22.72
CA THR A 13 -21.77 15.03 -22.63
C THR A 13 -21.04 14.59 -21.37
N SER A 14 -21.76 14.11 -20.35
CA SER A 14 -21.14 13.61 -19.11
C SER A 14 -20.52 12.21 -19.25
N PHE A 15 -20.84 11.47 -20.32
CA PHE A 15 -20.23 10.17 -20.62
C PHE A 15 -18.90 10.25 -21.38
N ILE A 16 -18.57 11.38 -22.03
CA ILE A 16 -17.29 11.55 -22.73
C ILE A 16 -16.18 12.03 -21.77
N VAL A 17 -16.50 12.55 -20.59
CA VAL A 17 -15.50 12.80 -19.53
C VAL A 17 -15.28 11.56 -18.67
N ASN A 18 -15.20 10.40 -19.32
CA ASN A 18 -14.54 9.25 -18.73
C ASN A 18 -13.10 9.25 -19.25
N HIS A 19 -12.14 9.16 -18.32
CA HIS A 19 -10.69 9.13 -18.53
C HIS A 19 -9.96 10.48 -18.65
N THR A 20 -9.83 11.17 -17.53
CA THR A 20 -8.49 11.38 -16.93
C THR A 20 -8.66 11.46 -15.41
N CYS A 21 -8.89 10.31 -14.76
CA CYS A 21 -8.40 10.19 -13.39
C CYS A 21 -6.87 10.26 -13.51
N GLY A 22 -6.34 11.48 -13.38
CA GLY A 22 -4.90 11.72 -13.40
C GLY A 22 -4.26 10.69 -12.47
N ALA A 23 -3.40 9.85 -13.04
CA ALA A 23 -2.69 8.85 -12.29
C ALA A 23 -1.89 9.58 -11.20
N SER A 24 -2.41 9.60 -9.98
CA SER A 24 -1.61 9.95 -8.82
C SER A 24 -0.63 8.79 -8.67
N ALA A 25 0.57 8.94 -9.25
CA ALA A 25 1.68 8.07 -8.93
C ALA A 25 1.86 8.13 -7.41
N SER A 26 1.45 7.06 -6.72
CA SER A 26 1.54 7.01 -5.27
C SER A 26 3.01 7.00 -4.89
N ALA A 27 3.41 7.86 -3.96
CA ALA A 27 4.77 7.83 -3.46
C ALA A 27 4.97 6.54 -2.65
N PRO A 28 6.16 5.90 -2.70
CA PRO A 28 6.43 4.71 -1.92
C PRO A 28 6.25 4.94 -0.42
N SER A 29 5.55 4.03 0.24
CA SER A 29 5.61 3.90 1.68
C SER A 29 6.92 3.20 2.06
N ARG A 30 7.60 3.69 3.10
CA ARG A 30 8.87 3.13 3.58
C ARG A 30 8.63 2.44 4.91
N ILE A 31 9.13 1.23 5.06
CA ILE A 31 9.04 0.44 6.28
C ILE A 31 10.47 0.09 6.69
N LEU A 32 10.88 0.52 7.87
CA LEU A 32 12.20 0.25 8.41
C LEU A 32 12.09 -0.86 9.47
N SER A 33 12.91 -1.90 9.31
CA SER A 33 12.92 -3.09 10.18
C SER A 33 13.87 -2.96 11.38
N GLY A 34 14.46 -1.78 11.61
CA GLY A 34 15.48 -1.54 12.63
C GLY A 34 15.01 -0.82 13.90
N SER A 35 15.52 -1.27 15.06
CA SER A 35 15.61 -0.49 16.29
C SER A 35 16.70 0.59 16.14
N GLY A 36 16.52 1.77 16.76
CA GLY A 36 17.39 2.94 16.60
C GLY A 36 18.83 2.82 17.13
N THR A 37 19.31 1.61 17.40
CA THR A 37 20.62 1.33 17.99
C THR A 37 21.32 0.21 17.22
N GLY A 38 22.18 0.56 16.26
CA GLY A 38 23.41 -0.14 15.81
C GLY A 38 23.37 -1.59 15.30
N SER A 39 22.43 -2.43 15.71
CA SER A 39 22.22 -3.81 15.26
C SER A 39 20.80 -3.92 14.72
N GLY A 40 20.58 -3.39 13.52
CA GLY A 40 19.30 -3.45 12.85
C GLY A 40 18.97 -4.89 12.44
N PHE A 41 17.81 -5.39 12.86
CA PHE A 41 17.26 -6.62 12.30
C PHE A 41 16.99 -6.41 10.82
N ARG A 42 17.35 -7.39 9.98
CA ARG A 42 17.03 -7.30 8.55
C ARG A 42 15.57 -7.69 8.34
N PHE A 43 14.89 -6.96 7.48
CA PHE A 43 13.52 -7.26 7.08
C PHE A 43 13.41 -8.70 6.56
N ASN A 44 14.37 -9.11 5.73
CA ASN A 44 14.41 -10.44 5.10
C ASN A 44 14.64 -11.61 6.07
N GLU A 45 15.02 -11.35 7.32
CA GLU A 45 15.19 -12.41 8.33
C GLU A 45 13.86 -12.77 9.01
N ASN A 46 12.92 -11.81 9.12
CA ASN A 46 11.67 -11.99 9.89
C ASN A 46 10.41 -11.92 9.01
N TYR A 47 10.48 -11.25 7.87
CA TYR A 47 9.34 -10.98 6.98
C TYR A 47 9.66 -11.41 5.56
N VAL A 48 8.64 -11.92 4.87
CA VAL A 48 8.68 -12.33 3.47
C VAL A 48 7.62 -11.57 2.69
N VAL A 49 7.96 -11.15 1.48
CA VAL A 49 7.01 -10.51 0.57
C VAL A 49 6.03 -11.57 0.08
N THR A 50 4.74 -11.36 0.36
CA THR A 50 3.68 -12.31 0.00
C THR A 50 3.19 -12.05 -1.42
N TRP A 51 3.13 -10.78 -1.82
CA TRP A 51 2.69 -10.37 -3.14
C TRP A 51 3.27 -8.99 -3.47
N GLY A 52 3.43 -8.69 -4.76
CA GLY A 52 3.93 -7.39 -5.20
C GLY A 52 4.65 -7.38 -6.54
N GLY A 53 5.07 -8.52 -7.11
CA GLY A 53 5.50 -8.65 -8.52
C GLY A 53 6.59 -7.70 -9.03
N GLY A 54 7.27 -6.94 -8.15
CA GLY A 54 8.20 -5.87 -8.51
C GLY A 54 7.97 -4.54 -7.75
N HIS A 55 6.81 -4.38 -7.10
CA HIS A 55 6.43 -3.22 -6.29
C HIS A 55 7.06 -3.23 -4.87
N VAL A 56 8.18 -3.92 -4.71
CA VAL A 56 8.93 -3.99 -3.45
C VAL A 56 10.40 -3.71 -3.71
N ALA A 57 10.95 -2.68 -3.06
CA ALA A 57 12.38 -2.38 -3.13
C ALA A 57 13.02 -2.53 -1.75
N TYR A 58 14.13 -3.26 -1.70
CA TYR A 58 14.97 -3.36 -0.51
C TYR A 58 16.01 -2.25 -0.51
N LEU A 59 16.13 -1.56 0.62
CA LEU A 59 17.12 -0.52 0.84
C LEU A 59 17.99 -0.87 2.05
N ASP A 60 19.16 -0.23 2.11
CA ASP A 60 20.09 -0.35 3.24
C ASP A 60 20.45 -1.82 3.57
N GLY A 61 20.74 -2.61 2.53
CA GLY A 61 21.11 -4.02 2.67
C GLY A 61 19.99 -4.93 3.20
N GLY A 62 18.72 -4.50 3.08
CA GLY A 62 17.56 -5.24 3.58
C GLY A 62 17.09 -4.79 4.97
N SER A 63 17.63 -3.70 5.51
CA SER A 63 17.16 -3.11 6.77
C SER A 63 15.89 -2.26 6.57
N GLU A 64 15.70 -1.69 5.38
CA GLU A 64 14.50 -0.95 4.98
C GLU A 64 13.85 -1.63 3.78
N VAL A 65 12.52 -1.65 3.75
CA VAL A 65 11.73 -2.10 2.61
C VAL A 65 10.79 -0.98 2.19
N GLN A 66 10.61 -0.81 0.88
CA GLN A 66 9.68 0.14 0.33
C GLN A 66 8.62 -0.59 -0.47
N LEU A 67 7.38 -0.25 -0.18
CA LEU A 67 6.22 -0.77 -0.88
C LEU A 67 5.67 0.33 -1.78
N TYR A 68 5.38 -0.06 -3.00
CA TYR A 68 4.79 0.81 -4.02
C TYR A 68 3.41 0.27 -4.36
N MET A 69 2.52 1.17 -4.76
CA MET A 69 1.22 0.80 -5.31
C MET A 69 1.00 1.62 -6.56
N ASP A 70 0.70 0.95 -7.66
CA ASP A 70 0.25 1.58 -8.88
C ASP A 70 -1.21 1.17 -9.18
N GLN A 71 -1.72 1.56 -10.33
CA GLN A 71 -3.08 1.21 -10.74
C GLN A 71 -3.23 -0.28 -11.11
N THR A 72 -2.12 -0.98 -11.32
CA THR A 72 -2.10 -2.39 -11.74
C THR A 72 -1.99 -3.33 -10.55
N SER A 73 -1.24 -2.95 -9.51
CA SER A 73 -1.02 -3.75 -8.31
C SER A 73 -0.48 -2.94 -7.13
N GLY A 74 -0.59 -3.52 -5.95
CA GLY A 74 0.09 -3.07 -4.74
C GLY A 74 1.21 -4.02 -4.33
N ALA A 75 1.56 -3.99 -3.05
CA ALA A 75 2.49 -4.94 -2.45
C ALA A 75 2.13 -5.23 -0.99
N GLY A 76 2.56 -6.39 -0.51
CA GLY A 76 2.39 -6.78 0.89
C GLY A 76 3.39 -7.84 1.32
N PHE A 77 3.53 -7.96 2.64
CA PHE A 77 4.44 -8.89 3.28
C PHE A 77 3.77 -9.55 4.48
N SER A 78 4.29 -10.71 4.86
CA SER A 78 3.87 -11.47 6.02
C SER A 78 5.10 -11.84 6.84
N SER A 79 4.92 -12.10 8.13
CA SER A 79 5.97 -12.74 8.92
C SER A 79 6.28 -14.13 8.34
N SER A 80 7.55 -14.52 8.38
CA SER A 80 7.98 -15.86 7.96
C SER A 80 7.56 -16.93 8.97
N SER A 81 7.54 -16.57 10.26
CA SER A 81 7.12 -17.44 11.36
C SER A 81 5.76 -17.03 11.91
N SER A 82 5.02 -18.01 12.44
CA SER A 82 3.83 -17.78 13.25
C SER A 82 4.24 -17.50 14.70
N TYR A 83 3.54 -16.55 15.33
CA TYR A 83 3.79 -16.16 16.72
C TYR A 83 2.49 -16.28 17.52
N SER A 84 2.56 -16.91 18.69
CA SER A 84 1.43 -17.00 19.62
C SER A 84 1.35 -15.79 20.55
N SER A 85 2.50 -15.18 20.86
CA SER A 85 2.62 -13.97 21.67
C SER A 85 3.96 -13.28 21.35
N GLY A 86 4.02 -11.97 21.54
CA GLY A 86 5.22 -11.19 21.27
C GLY A 86 4.96 -9.70 21.19
N PHE A 87 6.03 -8.93 21.07
CA PHE A 87 5.96 -7.50 20.81
C PHE A 87 6.39 -7.21 19.38
N PHE A 88 5.45 -6.70 18.58
CA PHE A 88 5.67 -6.37 17.18
C PHE A 88 5.91 -4.88 17.03
N HIS A 89 7.14 -4.52 16.70
CA HIS A 89 7.52 -3.12 16.50
C HIS A 89 7.99 -2.91 15.06
N MET A 90 7.42 -1.90 14.41
CA MET A 90 7.74 -1.57 13.04
C MET A 90 7.69 -0.06 12.84
N ARG A 91 8.70 0.50 12.15
CA ARG A 91 8.74 1.92 11.82
C ARG A 91 8.19 2.11 10.42
N ILE A 92 7.01 2.71 10.32
CA ILE A 92 6.32 2.98 9.05
C ILE A 92 6.40 4.47 8.76
N LYS A 93 6.82 4.81 7.54
CA LYS A 93 6.76 6.16 7.00
C LYS A 93 5.76 6.19 5.86
N LEU A 94 4.69 6.96 6.08
CA LEU A 94 3.67 7.19 5.08
C LEU A 94 4.20 8.11 3.97
N PRO A 95 3.65 8.00 2.75
CA PRO A 95 3.98 8.91 1.67
C PRO A 95 3.49 10.33 1.99
N ASN A 96 4.30 11.34 1.70
CA ASN A 96 4.00 12.75 1.99
C ASN A 96 3.21 13.45 0.87
N LYS A 97 2.73 12.72 -0.14
CA LYS A 97 1.98 13.24 -1.29
C LYS A 97 0.51 12.83 -1.20
N ASP A 98 -0.34 13.45 -2.00
CA ASP A 98 -1.76 13.10 -2.10
C ASP A 98 -1.93 11.61 -2.41
N THR A 99 -2.42 10.87 -1.42
CA THR A 99 -2.66 9.43 -1.46
C THR A 99 -4.16 9.16 -1.35
N ALA A 100 -4.97 9.89 -2.10
CA ALA A 100 -6.42 9.69 -2.12
C ALA A 100 -6.75 8.24 -2.49
N GLY A 101 -7.33 7.50 -1.54
CA GLY A 101 -7.73 6.10 -1.73
C GLY A 101 -6.66 5.04 -1.48
N ILE A 102 -5.45 5.41 -1.04
CA ILE A 102 -4.41 4.42 -0.66
C ILE A 102 -4.45 4.15 0.84
N VAL A 103 -4.47 2.87 1.22
CA VAL A 103 -4.47 2.43 2.63
C VAL A 103 -3.18 1.66 2.90
N THR A 104 -2.38 2.14 3.87
CA THR A 104 -1.25 1.38 4.42
C THR A 104 -1.67 0.74 5.73
N ALA A 105 -1.68 -0.59 5.79
CA ALA A 105 -2.11 -1.34 6.96
C ALA A 105 -0.98 -2.21 7.51
N TYR A 106 -0.88 -2.27 8.84
CA TYR A 106 -0.04 -3.21 9.56
C TYR A 106 -0.88 -3.86 10.65
N TYR A 107 -1.08 -5.17 10.56
CA TYR A 107 -1.94 -5.92 11.45
C TYR A 107 -1.38 -7.33 11.68
N ALA A 108 -1.72 -7.91 12.83
CA ALA A 108 -1.50 -9.31 13.13
C ALA A 108 -2.83 -10.06 12.95
N SER A 109 -2.79 -11.17 12.22
CA SER A 109 -3.95 -12.05 12.05
C SER A 109 -3.67 -13.38 12.73
N PHE A 110 -4.62 -13.84 13.55
CA PHE A 110 -4.57 -15.14 14.20
C PHE A 110 -5.62 -16.05 13.57
N SER A 111 -5.19 -17.13 12.94
CA SER A 111 -6.12 -18.16 12.46
C SER A 111 -6.47 -19.08 13.62
N THR A 112 -7.64 -18.87 14.23
CA THR A 112 -8.26 -19.87 15.09
C THR A 112 -8.79 -21.00 14.21
N LEU A 113 -8.05 -22.09 14.09
CA LEU A 113 -8.63 -23.34 13.59
C LEU A 113 -9.65 -23.82 14.64
N TYR A 114 -10.94 -23.60 14.37
CA TYR A 114 -12.02 -24.26 15.08
C TYR A 114 -12.07 -25.70 14.57
N ASN A 115 -11.81 -26.67 15.43
CA ASN A 115 -12.11 -28.09 15.19
C ASN A 115 -13.49 -28.41 15.74
#